data_AF-A0A5S3UPA3-F1
#
_entry.id   AF-A0A5S3UPA3-F1
#
_cell.length_a   1.000
_cell.length_b   1.000
_cell.length_c   1.000
_cell.angle_alpha   90.00
_cell.angle_beta   90.00
_cell.angle_gamma   90.00
#
_symmetry.space_group_name_H-M   'P 1'
#
loop_
_entity.id
_entity.type
_entity.pdbx_description
1 polymer ?
#
loop_
_entity_poly.entity_id
_entity_poly.type
_entity_poly.pdbx_seq_one_letter_code
_entity_poly.pdbx_strand_id
1 'polypeptide(L)'
;MIRCIFIFSLIIFSSASSAGKRESADLMLKSLAAKACEKSGTDCEIIKRRCPQMVPMPNTCIVMEYFDLEVAKERCGADTYMTCYQDNIRFKGKALHEFTLPNQGKPILKRAFKECGSVGYYEVKSSQLKNIEWAIIGVMNSVMEQAELYPPTYQDSKVFFDCLSVVK
;
A
#
# COMPACT_ATOMS: atom_id res chain seq x y z
N MET A 1 -0.97 16.72 11.69
CA MET A 1 -0.72 15.27 11.63
C MET A 1 -1.67 14.70 10.57
N ILE A 2 -1.20 14.52 9.34
CA ILE A 2 -2.05 14.12 8.20
C ILE A 2 -2.05 12.59 8.12
N ARG A 3 -3.18 11.96 8.48
CA ARG A 3 -3.40 10.51 8.46
C ARG A 3 -3.97 10.04 7.11
N CYS A 4 -3.29 10.32 6.00
CA CYS A 4 -3.82 9.97 4.67
C CYS A 4 -2.82 9.08 3.92
N ILE A 5 -3.02 7.78 4.07
CA ILE A 5 -2.23 6.70 3.46
C ILE A 5 -2.70 6.42 2.02
N PHE A 6 -3.91 6.84 1.62
CA PHE A 6 -4.28 6.81 0.19
C PHE A 6 -3.35 7.64 -0.73
N ILE A 7 -2.47 8.47 -0.15
CA ILE A 7 -1.44 9.21 -0.86
C ILE A 7 -0.18 8.34 -1.15
N PHE A 8 -0.14 7.05 -0.78
CA PHE A 8 0.98 6.15 -1.06
C PHE A 8 1.24 5.93 -2.55
N SER A 9 0.17 5.77 -3.34
CA SER A 9 0.27 5.64 -4.79
C SER A 9 0.39 6.97 -5.53
N LEU A 10 0.11 8.11 -4.88
CA LEU A 10 0.22 9.44 -5.51
C LEU A 10 1.56 10.11 -5.20
N ILE A 11 2.09 9.97 -3.98
CA ILE A 11 3.38 10.57 -3.59
C ILE A 11 4.54 9.94 -4.34
N ILE A 12 4.58 8.62 -4.55
CA ILE A 12 5.70 7.98 -5.27
C ILE A 12 5.79 8.45 -6.74
N PHE A 13 4.66 8.81 -7.35
CA PHE A 13 4.64 9.38 -8.70
C PHE A 13 4.93 10.90 -8.72
N SER A 14 4.73 11.62 -7.62
CA SER A 14 4.87 13.08 -7.57
C SER A 14 6.09 13.62 -6.82
N SER A 15 6.76 12.81 -5.98
CA SER A 15 7.95 13.27 -5.25
C SER A 15 9.20 13.13 -6.11
N ALA A 16 9.87 14.24 -6.35
CA ALA A 16 11.13 14.37 -7.09
C ALA A 16 12.34 13.77 -6.34
N SER A 17 12.15 12.65 -5.63
CA SER A 17 13.24 11.93 -5.00
C SER A 17 14.13 11.34 -6.10
N SER A 18 15.43 11.59 -6.02
CA SER A 18 16.39 11.06 -7.00
C SER A 18 16.31 9.52 -7.05
N ALA A 19 16.40 8.95 -8.25
CA ALA A 19 16.34 7.50 -8.46
C ALA A 19 17.32 6.74 -7.54
N GLY A 20 18.52 7.30 -7.32
CA GLY A 20 19.53 6.70 -6.42
C GLY A 20 19.10 6.61 -4.95
N LYS A 21 18.30 7.56 -4.43
CA LYS A 21 17.78 7.48 -3.06
C LYS A 21 16.77 6.34 -2.93
N ARG A 22 15.93 6.14 -3.95
CA ARG A 22 14.92 5.08 -3.98
C ARG A 22 15.56 3.69 -4.13
N GLU A 23 16.56 3.55 -4.99
CA GLU A 23 17.32 2.29 -5.14
C GLU A 23 18.02 1.88 -3.84
N SER A 24 18.67 2.83 -3.16
CA SER A 24 19.32 2.57 -1.88
C SER A 24 18.32 2.15 -0.79
N ALA A 25 17.18 2.83 -0.70
CA ALA A 25 16.12 2.49 0.24
C ALA A 25 15.52 1.10 -0.06
N ASP A 26 15.34 0.75 -1.34
CA ASP A 26 14.81 -0.55 -1.74
C ASP A 26 15.69 -1.72 -1.29
N LEU A 27 17.02 -1.54 -1.32
CA LEU A 27 17.98 -2.57 -0.89
C LEU A 27 17.82 -2.94 0.60
N MET A 28 17.27 -2.06 1.43
CA MET A 28 16.97 -2.36 2.84
C MET A 28 15.98 -3.52 2.99
N LEU A 29 15.10 -3.72 2.01
CA LEU A 29 14.09 -4.78 2.02
C LEU A 29 14.49 -6.03 1.24
N LYS A 30 15.69 -6.07 0.63
CA LYS A 30 16.13 -7.20 -0.21
C LYS A 30 16.03 -8.56 0.47
N SER A 31 16.50 -8.67 1.72
CA SER A 31 16.40 -9.93 2.48
C SER A 31 14.95 -10.31 2.81
N LEU A 32 14.12 -9.31 3.13
CA LEU A 32 12.71 -9.54 3.44
C LEU A 32 11.91 -9.94 2.20
N ALA A 33 12.20 -9.35 1.04
CA ALA A 33 11.61 -9.71 -0.24
C ALA A 33 11.95 -11.16 -0.63
N ALA A 34 13.21 -11.59 -0.43
CA ALA A 34 13.60 -12.98 -0.66
C ALA A 34 12.81 -13.95 0.25
N LYS A 35 12.72 -13.65 1.55
CA LYS A 35 11.94 -14.44 2.52
C LYS A 35 10.45 -14.45 2.21
N ALA A 36 9.89 -13.31 1.80
CA ALA A 36 8.49 -13.20 1.40
C ALA A 36 8.20 -14.14 0.23
N CYS A 37 9.07 -14.15 -0.79
CA CYS A 37 8.93 -15.05 -1.92
C CYS A 37 9.08 -16.53 -1.55
N GLU A 38 10.04 -16.88 -0.70
CA GLU A 38 10.20 -18.24 -0.18
C GLU A 38 8.92 -18.71 0.56
N LYS A 39 8.37 -17.88 1.46
CA LYS A 39 7.14 -18.18 2.20
C LYS A 39 5.90 -18.23 1.33
N SER A 40 5.85 -17.44 0.26
CA SER A 40 4.71 -17.39 -0.66
C SER A 40 4.64 -18.61 -1.57
N GLY A 41 5.73 -19.39 -1.70
CA GLY A 41 5.77 -20.55 -2.59
C GLY A 41 5.36 -20.17 -4.02
N THR A 42 4.31 -20.82 -4.53
CA THR A 42 3.80 -20.58 -5.89
C THR A 42 3.24 -19.17 -6.10
N ASP A 43 2.80 -18.48 -5.04
CA ASP A 43 2.24 -17.12 -5.14
C ASP A 43 3.32 -16.05 -5.40
N CYS A 44 4.60 -16.38 -5.16
CA CYS A 44 5.72 -15.45 -5.41
C CYS A 44 5.79 -14.97 -6.86
N GLU A 45 5.48 -15.84 -7.84
CA GLU A 45 5.50 -15.43 -9.26
C GLU A 45 4.34 -14.47 -9.60
N ILE A 46 3.21 -14.59 -8.92
CA ILE A 46 2.10 -13.64 -9.04
C ILE A 46 2.51 -12.28 -8.46
N ILE A 47 3.15 -12.29 -7.28
CA ILE A 47 3.67 -11.08 -6.62
C ILE A 47 4.69 -10.37 -7.53
N LYS A 48 5.71 -11.10 -8.01
CA LYS A 48 6.75 -10.53 -8.89
C LYS A 48 6.19 -9.90 -10.16
N ARG A 49 5.18 -10.51 -10.78
CA ARG A 49 4.55 -9.96 -12.00
C ARG A 49 3.77 -8.67 -11.77
N ARG A 50 3.33 -8.39 -10.54
CA ARG A 50 2.61 -7.16 -10.19
C ARG A 50 3.55 -5.99 -9.87
N CYS A 51 4.78 -6.30 -9.47
CA CYS A 51 5.81 -5.31 -9.12
C CYS A 51 6.60 -4.57 -10.22
N PRO A 52 6.55 -4.91 -11.53
CA PRO A 52 7.30 -4.17 -12.55
C PRO A 52 6.88 -2.70 -12.68
N GLN A 53 5.72 -2.31 -12.14
CA GLN A 53 5.23 -0.92 -12.18
C GLN A 53 5.81 -0.02 -11.09
N MET A 54 6.56 -0.56 -10.11
CA MET A 54 7.15 0.19 -9.00
C MET A 54 8.67 0.39 -9.16
N VAL A 55 9.20 0.47 -10.38
CA VAL A 55 10.62 0.83 -10.58
C VAL A 55 10.85 2.26 -10.04
N PRO A 56 11.86 2.48 -9.18
CA PRO A 56 13.03 1.63 -8.93
C PRO A 56 13.04 0.86 -7.58
N MET A 57 11.88 0.52 -7.01
CA MET A 57 11.74 -0.15 -5.69
C MET A 57 11.09 -1.55 -5.75
N PRO A 58 11.64 -2.52 -6.50
CA PRO A 58 11.04 -3.84 -6.66
C PRO A 58 10.99 -4.67 -5.38
N ASN A 59 11.99 -4.60 -4.49
CA ASN A 59 11.97 -5.37 -3.24
C ASN A 59 10.87 -4.87 -2.31
N THR A 60 10.71 -3.56 -2.22
CA THR A 60 9.66 -2.89 -1.46
C THR A 60 8.29 -3.33 -1.98
N CYS A 61 8.09 -3.34 -3.30
CA CYS A 61 6.85 -3.84 -3.87
C CYS A 61 6.57 -5.30 -3.49
N ILE A 62 7.55 -6.20 -3.63
CA ILE A 62 7.36 -7.62 -3.30
C ILE A 62 6.94 -7.77 -1.83
N VAL A 63 7.57 -7.03 -0.93
CA VAL A 63 7.23 -7.05 0.51
C VAL A 63 5.83 -6.48 0.76
N MET A 64 5.44 -5.40 0.08
CA MET A 64 4.09 -4.83 0.21
C MET A 64 3.01 -5.79 -0.30
N GLU A 65 3.21 -6.42 -1.46
CA GLU A 65 2.27 -7.39 -2.02
C GLU A 65 2.14 -8.62 -1.12
N TYR A 66 3.26 -9.12 -0.60
CA TYR A 66 3.24 -10.20 0.38
C TYR A 66 2.50 -9.78 1.66
N PHE A 67 2.74 -8.58 2.17
CA PHE A 67 2.05 -8.04 3.33
C PHE A 67 0.54 -7.94 3.10
N ASP A 68 0.10 -7.38 1.97
CA ASP A 68 -1.32 -7.26 1.63
C ASP A 68 -2.01 -8.65 1.54
N LEU A 69 -1.30 -9.65 1.01
CA LEU A 69 -1.78 -11.03 0.92
C LEU A 69 -1.90 -11.70 2.30
N GLU A 70 -0.91 -11.54 3.18
CA GLU A 70 -0.96 -12.10 4.53
C GLU A 70 -1.98 -11.39 5.42
N VAL A 71 -2.15 -10.07 5.28
CA VAL A 71 -3.23 -9.33 5.96
C VAL A 71 -4.59 -9.83 5.47
N ALA A 72 -4.74 -10.13 4.18
CA ALA A 72 -5.97 -10.75 3.68
C ALA A 72 -6.23 -12.12 4.34
N LYS A 73 -5.20 -12.95 4.54
CA LYS A 73 -5.32 -14.22 5.28
C LYS A 73 -5.75 -14.00 6.73
N GLU A 74 -5.16 -13.02 7.40
CA GLU A 74 -5.51 -12.67 8.78
C GLU A 74 -6.95 -12.15 8.91
N ARG A 75 -7.40 -11.31 7.96
CA ARG A 75 -8.72 -10.66 8.00
C ARG A 75 -9.86 -11.58 7.58
N CYS A 76 -9.66 -12.29 6.47
CA CYS A 76 -10.70 -12.99 5.74
C CYS A 76 -10.63 -14.51 5.93
N GLY A 77 -9.58 -15.01 6.56
CA GLY A 77 -9.37 -16.44 6.79
C GLY A 77 -8.84 -17.19 5.56
N ALA A 78 -8.31 -18.38 5.79
CA ALA A 78 -7.60 -19.17 4.78
C ALA A 78 -8.47 -19.57 3.56
N ASP A 79 -9.79 -19.65 3.72
CA ASP A 79 -10.67 -20.10 2.64
C ASP A 79 -11.08 -18.98 1.69
N THR A 80 -11.02 -17.72 2.12
CA THR A 80 -11.51 -16.57 1.32
C THR A 80 -10.48 -15.47 1.08
N TYR A 81 -9.25 -15.65 1.59
CA TYR A 81 -8.21 -14.63 1.50
C TYR A 81 -7.92 -14.19 0.07
N MET A 82 -7.99 -15.10 -0.91
CA MET A 82 -7.67 -14.77 -2.30
C MET A 82 -8.70 -13.79 -2.89
N THR A 83 -9.99 -14.02 -2.64
CA THR A 83 -11.06 -13.09 -3.03
C THR A 83 -10.90 -11.75 -2.34
N CYS A 84 -10.64 -11.77 -1.03
CA CYS A 84 -10.41 -10.59 -0.20
C CYS A 84 -9.21 -9.74 -0.70
N TYR A 85 -8.10 -10.40 -1.05
CA TYR A 85 -6.91 -9.78 -1.62
C TYR A 85 -7.19 -9.18 -3.02
N GLN A 86 -7.84 -9.95 -3.91
CA GLN A 86 -8.18 -9.49 -5.26
C GLN A 86 -9.16 -8.32 -5.26
N ASP A 87 -10.17 -8.35 -4.39
CA ASP A 87 -11.08 -7.23 -4.21
C ASP A 87 -10.34 -6.00 -3.69
N ASN A 88 -9.47 -6.15 -2.70
CA ASN A 88 -8.68 -5.04 -2.19
C ASN A 88 -7.88 -4.37 -3.32
N ILE A 89 -7.18 -5.15 -4.15
CA ILE A 89 -6.45 -4.65 -5.33
C ILE A 89 -7.39 -3.92 -6.30
N ARG A 90 -8.52 -4.54 -6.65
CA ARG A 90 -9.49 -3.99 -7.60
C ARG A 90 -10.01 -2.63 -7.14
N PHE A 91 -10.42 -2.52 -5.88
CA PHE A 91 -10.95 -1.28 -5.33
C PHE A 91 -9.86 -0.25 -5.08
N LYS A 92 -8.62 -0.64 -4.77
CA LYS A 92 -7.46 0.26 -4.72
C LYS A 92 -7.23 0.92 -6.08
N GLY A 93 -7.31 0.15 -7.17
CA GLY A 93 -7.23 0.68 -8.53
C GLY A 93 -8.36 1.65 -8.88
N LYS A 94 -9.60 1.32 -8.50
CA LYS A 94 -10.75 2.23 -8.68
C LYS A 94 -10.58 3.52 -7.90
N ALA A 95 -10.18 3.44 -6.63
CA ALA A 95 -9.94 4.61 -5.80
C ALA A 95 -8.81 5.46 -6.39
N LEU A 96 -7.71 4.86 -6.83
CA LEU A 96 -6.62 5.58 -7.50
C LEU A 96 -7.10 6.34 -8.74
N HIS A 97 -7.95 5.73 -9.56
CA HIS A 97 -8.54 6.37 -10.74
C HIS A 97 -9.27 7.68 -10.37
N GLU A 98 -10.01 7.71 -9.28
CA GLU A 98 -10.72 8.91 -8.80
C GLU A 98 -9.80 10.06 -8.41
N PHE A 99 -8.57 9.75 -8.02
CA PHE A 99 -7.56 10.73 -7.63
C PHE A 99 -6.61 11.13 -8.77
N THR A 100 -6.80 10.62 -9.99
CA THR A 100 -5.97 11.01 -11.14
C THR A 100 -6.24 12.45 -11.60
N LEU A 101 -5.41 12.93 -12.53
CA LEU A 101 -5.31 14.32 -13.04
C LEU A 101 -6.61 15.12 -13.19
N PRO A 102 -7.79 14.60 -13.61
CA PRO A 102 -8.99 15.43 -13.68
C PRO A 102 -9.48 15.96 -12.32
N ASN A 103 -9.08 15.35 -11.19
CA ASN A 103 -9.55 15.74 -9.86
C ASN A 103 -8.48 16.29 -8.94
N GLN A 104 -7.21 16.22 -9.31
CA GLN A 104 -6.10 16.69 -8.48
C GLN A 104 -6.28 18.19 -8.12
N GLY A 105 -6.19 18.51 -6.82
CA GLY A 105 -6.34 19.88 -6.31
C GLY A 105 -7.79 20.37 -6.14
N LYS A 106 -8.81 19.59 -6.54
CA LYS A 106 -10.21 19.98 -6.33
C LYS A 106 -10.64 19.86 -4.86
N PRO A 107 -11.56 20.73 -4.37
CA PRO A 107 -12.10 20.66 -3.01
C PRO A 107 -12.73 19.31 -2.65
N ILE A 108 -13.31 18.62 -3.64
CA ILE A 108 -13.89 17.28 -3.51
C ILE A 108 -12.88 16.26 -2.99
N LEU A 109 -11.63 16.31 -3.45
CA LEU A 109 -10.58 15.42 -2.95
C LEU A 109 -10.21 15.74 -1.51
N LYS A 110 -10.08 17.03 -1.18
CA LYS A 110 -9.77 17.45 0.19
C LYS A 110 -10.86 17.01 1.17
N ARG A 111 -12.13 17.11 0.76
CA ARG A 111 -13.27 16.62 1.53
C ARG A 111 -13.23 15.09 1.66
N ALA A 112 -13.05 14.38 0.55
CA ALA A 112 -12.96 12.93 0.53
C ALA A 112 -11.83 12.39 1.43
N PHE A 113 -10.66 13.01 1.42
CA PHE A 113 -9.57 12.66 2.33
C PHE A 113 -9.90 12.97 3.80
N LYS A 114 -10.58 14.09 4.07
CA LYS A 114 -10.97 14.45 5.43
C LYS A 114 -12.02 13.49 6.01
N GLU A 115 -12.97 13.05 5.20
CA GLU A 115 -14.13 12.27 5.65
C GLU A 115 -13.87 10.76 5.56
N CYS A 116 -13.22 10.29 4.49
CA CYS A 116 -12.97 8.87 4.24
C CYS A 116 -11.53 8.44 4.54
N GLY A 117 -10.60 9.38 4.80
CA GLY A 117 -9.17 9.07 4.89
C GLY A 117 -8.78 8.02 5.94
N SER A 118 -9.58 7.85 6.99
CA SER A 118 -9.39 6.81 8.01
C SER A 118 -10.28 5.58 7.87
N VAL A 119 -11.19 5.58 6.91
CA VAL A 119 -12.17 4.51 6.72
C VAL A 119 -11.49 3.28 6.16
N GLY A 120 -11.80 2.12 6.74
CA GLY A 120 -11.27 0.84 6.28
C GLY A 120 -9.84 0.56 6.73
N TYR A 121 -9.20 1.41 7.54
CA TYR A 121 -7.92 1.03 8.13
C TYR A 121 -8.05 -0.22 8.97
N TYR A 122 -7.10 -1.13 8.78
CA TYR A 122 -7.04 -2.37 9.53
C TYR A 122 -5.78 -2.41 10.38
N GLU A 123 -5.97 -2.52 11.69
CA GLU A 123 -4.86 -2.78 12.60
C GLU A 123 -4.53 -4.27 12.55
N VAL A 124 -3.37 -4.57 11.97
CA VAL A 124 -2.79 -5.90 11.91
C VAL A 124 -2.64 -6.47 13.32
N LYS A 125 -2.99 -7.75 13.51
CA LYS A 125 -2.93 -8.42 14.82
C LYS A 125 -1.62 -9.17 15.02
N SER A 126 -1.14 -9.84 13.98
CA SER A 126 0.09 -10.63 14.01
C SER A 126 1.33 -9.76 14.27
N SER A 127 2.12 -10.12 15.27
CA SER A 127 3.40 -9.45 15.55
C SER A 127 4.38 -9.56 14.38
N GLN A 128 4.37 -10.67 13.65
CA GLN A 128 5.17 -10.85 12.45
C GLN A 128 4.76 -9.85 11.36
N LEU A 129 3.47 -9.67 11.14
CA LEU A 129 2.97 -8.74 10.14
C LEU A 129 3.18 -7.28 10.56
N LYS A 130 3.06 -6.94 11.86
CA LYS A 130 3.44 -5.63 12.39
C LYS A 130 4.91 -5.30 12.10
N ASN A 131 5.82 -6.27 12.25
CA ASN A 131 7.24 -6.06 11.94
C ASN A 131 7.48 -5.79 10.45
N ILE A 132 6.75 -6.49 9.57
CA ILE A 132 6.80 -6.25 8.12
C ILE A 132 6.27 -4.85 7.80
N GLU A 133 5.14 -4.47 8.39
CA GLU A 133 4.54 -3.14 8.23
C GLU A 133 5.52 -2.03 8.62
N TRP A 134 6.16 -2.15 9.78
CA TRP A 134 7.18 -1.18 10.21
C TRP A 134 8.39 -1.13 9.28
N ALA A 135 8.82 -2.25 8.71
CA ALA A 135 9.91 -2.27 7.75
C ALA A 135 9.54 -1.53 6.45
N ILE A 136 8.31 -1.73 5.95
CA ILE A 136 7.76 -0.97 4.81
C ILE A 136 7.73 0.52 5.14
N ILE A 137 7.18 0.90 6.31
CA ILE A 137 7.12 2.29 6.76
C ILE A 137 8.51 2.92 6.85
N GLY A 138 9.50 2.21 7.39
CA GLY A 138 10.88 2.70 7.51
C GLY A 138 11.48 3.06 6.16
N VAL A 139 11.34 2.17 5.17
CA VAL A 139 11.78 2.45 3.79
C VAL A 139 11.01 3.61 3.18
N MET A 140 9.70 3.65 3.33
CA MET A 140 8.88 4.73 2.78
C MET A 140 9.21 6.09 3.40
N ASN A 141 9.36 6.18 4.72
CA ASN A 141 9.78 7.39 5.41
C ASN A 141 11.19 7.83 5.01
N SER A 142 12.08 6.90 4.66
CA SER A 142 13.41 7.25 4.18
C SER A 142 13.38 7.97 2.83
N VAL A 143 12.40 7.66 1.97
CA VAL A 143 12.27 8.27 0.63
C VAL A 143 11.36 9.50 0.63
N MET A 144 10.37 9.57 1.52
CA MET A 144 9.44 10.70 1.64
C MET A 144 10.13 11.95 2.22
N GLU A 145 9.83 13.11 1.63
CA GLU A 145 10.44 14.39 2.03
C GLU A 145 9.50 15.27 2.85
N GLN A 146 8.19 15.05 2.77
CA GLN A 146 7.17 15.98 3.30
C GLN A 146 6.16 15.35 4.26
N ALA A 147 6.28 14.05 4.53
CA ALA A 147 5.37 13.36 5.43
C ALA A 147 6.04 12.15 6.08
N GLU A 148 5.58 11.85 7.29
CA GLU A 148 5.92 10.63 8.03
C GLU A 148 4.70 9.73 8.10
N LEU A 149 4.96 8.45 7.95
CA LEU A 149 3.99 7.39 7.98
C LEU A 149 4.07 6.66 9.31
N TYR A 150 2.91 6.22 9.76
CA TYR A 150 2.71 5.44 10.96
C TYR A 150 1.63 4.38 10.67
N PRO A 151 1.67 3.23 11.37
CA PRO A 151 0.59 2.25 11.27
C PRO A 151 -0.77 2.83 11.71
N PRO A 152 -1.89 2.23 11.27
CA PRO A 152 -1.97 1.15 10.28
C PRO A 152 -1.82 1.68 8.85
N THR A 153 -1.13 0.93 7.99
CA THR A 153 -0.93 1.23 6.57
C THR A 153 -1.80 0.40 5.63
N TYR A 154 -2.27 -0.76 6.08
CA TYR A 154 -3.26 -1.51 5.34
C TYR A 154 -4.62 -0.82 5.42
N GLN A 155 -5.27 -0.68 4.28
CA GLN A 155 -6.62 -0.16 4.17
C GLN A 155 -7.48 -1.07 3.31
N ASP A 156 -8.64 -1.43 3.85
CA ASP A 156 -9.74 -2.04 3.11
C ASP A 156 -10.22 -1.07 2.04
N SER A 157 -9.71 -1.29 0.84
CA SER A 157 -9.90 -0.39 -0.29
C SER A 157 -11.35 -0.40 -0.77
N LYS A 158 -12.10 -1.48 -0.52
CA LYS A 158 -13.52 -1.55 -0.84
C LYS A 158 -14.31 -0.61 0.06
N VAL A 159 -14.14 -0.75 1.38
CA VAL A 159 -14.84 0.11 2.36
C VAL A 159 -14.46 1.59 2.16
N PHE A 160 -13.19 1.86 1.88
CA PHE A 160 -12.75 3.20 1.52
C PHE A 160 -13.40 3.73 0.24
N PHE A 161 -13.41 2.94 -0.84
CA PHE A 161 -14.02 3.35 -2.11
C PHE A 161 -15.54 3.56 -2.00
N ASP A 162 -16.21 2.72 -1.23
CA ASP A 162 -17.64 2.85 -0.94
C ASP A 162 -17.91 4.20 -0.22
N CYS A 163 -17.05 4.59 0.73
CA CYS A 163 -17.11 5.93 1.34
C CYS A 163 -16.88 7.06 0.32
N LEU A 164 -15.83 6.94 -0.52
CA LEU A 164 -15.54 7.94 -1.55
C LEU A 164 -16.72 8.17 -2.49
N SER A 165 -17.43 7.10 -2.85
CA SER A 165 -18.54 7.15 -3.80
C SER A 165 -19.75 7.92 -3.28
N VAL A 166 -19.86 8.09 -1.96
CA VAL A 166 -20.94 8.85 -1.30
C VAL A 166 -20.57 10.33 -1.11
N VAL A 167 -19.28 10.64 -0.96
CA VAL A 167 -18.78 12.00 -0.69
C VAL A 167 -18.61 12.85 -1.97
N LYS A 168 -18.60 12.21 -3.15
CA LYS A 168 -18.54 12.90 -4.44
C LYS A 168 -19.83 13.63 -4.78
#